data_AF-A0A3B9D1K4-F1
#
_entry.id   AF-A0A3B9D1K4-F1
#
_cell.length_a   1.000
_cell.length_b   1.000
_cell.length_c   1.000
_cell.angle_alpha   90.00
_cell.angle_beta   90.00
_cell.angle_gamma   90.00
#
_symmetry.space_group_name_H-M   'P 1'
#
loop_
_entity.id
_entity.type
_entity.pdbx_description
1 polymer ?
#
loop_
_entity_poly.entity_id
_entity_poly.type
_entity_poly.pdbx_seq_one_letter_code
_entity_poly.pdbx_strand_id
1 'polypeptide(L)'
;MMMRRVLFTLGAFCFFGCLVIAGEGTAGNSKSVLLGSPELTAGIPGKGPLTTGQIVKWLDDEANHVKLTPELPLGLSGGRSAVPEGSPLTRARIELGRQLYFDRRLSADATVSCADCHHPDEGYARHTQFGVGIDGQTGGRNSPVSYNRILSKAQFWDGRAGSLEEQAVGPIANPIEMGNTHEAAVATLKKIPGYRLQFDRIFDDGVTIDNVGIAIATFERAIVTGPSPY
;
A
#
# COMPACT_ATOMS: atom_id res chain seq x y z
N MET A 1 36.30 81.41 -27.86
CA MET A 1 36.74 80.83 -29.14
C MET A 1 36.78 79.31 -28.97
N MET A 2 36.08 78.60 -29.85
CA MET A 2 35.99 77.13 -30.01
C MET A 2 35.14 76.28 -29.04
N MET A 3 33.95 75.96 -29.55
CA MET A 3 33.11 74.78 -29.27
C MET A 3 33.87 73.46 -29.53
N ARG A 4 33.57 72.41 -28.74
CA ARG A 4 33.64 70.98 -29.14
C ARG A 4 32.66 70.21 -28.23
N ARG A 5 31.44 69.98 -28.71
CA ARG A 5 30.92 68.70 -29.27
C ARG A 5 30.83 67.55 -28.26
N VAL A 6 29.58 67.32 -27.86
CA VAL A 6 29.02 66.15 -27.17
C VAL A 6 29.21 64.91 -28.04
N LEU A 7 29.66 63.81 -27.44
CA LEU A 7 29.52 62.45 -27.98
C LEU A 7 28.99 61.55 -26.86
N PHE A 8 27.75 61.09 -27.02
CA PHE A 8 27.16 60.02 -26.20
C PHE A 8 27.75 58.68 -26.66
N THR A 9 28.39 57.96 -25.76
CA THR A 9 28.71 56.54 -25.93
C THR A 9 27.85 55.73 -24.97
N LEU A 10 26.91 54.96 -25.51
CA LEU A 10 26.21 53.90 -24.77
C LEU A 10 27.21 52.78 -24.46
N GLY A 11 27.55 52.62 -23.18
CA GLY A 11 28.26 51.45 -22.66
C GLY A 11 27.25 50.46 -22.06
N ALA A 12 27.15 49.28 -22.68
CA ALA A 12 26.28 48.20 -22.24
C ALA A 12 26.70 47.66 -20.86
N PHE A 13 25.74 47.60 -19.93
CA PHE A 13 25.89 46.89 -18.67
C PHE A 13 25.74 45.38 -18.92
N CYS A 14 26.85 44.64 -18.94
CA CYS A 14 26.83 43.18 -18.83
C CYS A 14 26.53 42.79 -17.38
N PHE A 15 25.28 42.42 -17.10
CA PHE A 15 24.92 41.65 -15.91
C PHE A 15 25.52 40.25 -16.03
N PHE A 16 26.54 39.94 -15.24
CA PHE A 16 26.98 38.57 -14.99
C PHE A 16 25.89 37.89 -14.16
N GLY A 17 24.91 37.29 -14.83
CA GLY A 17 23.94 36.38 -14.21
C GLY A 17 24.67 35.14 -13.72
N CYS A 18 24.85 35.01 -12.41
CA CYS A 18 25.23 33.77 -11.77
C CYS A 18 24.08 32.77 -11.96
N LEU A 19 24.16 31.97 -13.02
CA LEU A 19 23.25 30.85 -13.27
C LEU A 19 23.47 29.82 -12.16
N VAL A 20 22.69 29.91 -11.10
CA VAL A 20 22.51 28.80 -10.17
C VAL A 20 21.86 27.69 -10.98
N ILE A 21 22.66 26.69 -11.35
CA ILE A 21 22.15 25.42 -11.87
C ILE A 21 21.42 24.78 -10.69
N ALA A 22 20.12 25.03 -10.59
CA ALA A 22 19.24 24.23 -9.78
C ALA A 22 19.38 22.80 -10.28
N GLY A 23 19.88 21.91 -9.42
CA GLY A 23 20.03 20.50 -9.74
C GLY A 23 18.68 19.96 -10.23
N GLU A 24 18.71 19.30 -11.38
CA GLU A 24 17.65 18.42 -11.79
C GLU A 24 17.49 17.35 -10.71
N GLY A 25 16.53 17.55 -9.81
CA GLY A 25 16.04 16.49 -8.96
C GLY A 25 15.61 15.36 -9.89
N THR A 26 16.23 14.19 -9.76
CA THR A 26 15.88 13.00 -10.52
C THR A 26 14.37 12.79 -10.36
N ALA A 27 13.60 13.00 -11.43
CA ALA A 27 12.22 12.57 -11.50
C ALA A 27 12.24 11.06 -11.26
N GLY A 28 11.94 10.66 -10.02
CA GLY A 28 11.99 9.27 -9.60
C GLY A 28 11.14 8.46 -10.57
N ASN A 29 11.75 7.45 -11.20
CA ASN A 29 11.11 6.58 -12.17
C ASN A 29 9.80 6.06 -11.56
N SER A 30 8.64 6.53 -12.04
CA SER A 30 7.32 6.11 -11.54
C SER A 30 6.53 5.47 -12.67
N LYS A 31 5.96 4.30 -12.43
CA LYS A 31 5.23 3.53 -13.44
C LYS A 31 3.72 3.72 -13.27
N SER A 32 3.03 4.17 -14.33
CA SER A 32 1.56 4.22 -14.29
C SER A 32 0.96 2.82 -14.25
N VAL A 33 -0.08 2.62 -13.45
CA VAL A 33 -0.79 1.34 -13.33
C VAL A 33 -2.27 1.54 -13.07
N LEU A 34 -3.12 0.77 -13.73
CA LEU A 34 -4.55 0.72 -13.44
C LEU A 34 -4.82 -0.13 -12.19
N LEU A 35 -5.35 0.49 -11.14
CA LEU A 35 -5.79 -0.24 -9.94
C LEU A 35 -6.98 -1.14 -10.27
N GLY A 36 -7.04 -2.31 -9.63
CA GLY A 36 -8.00 -3.36 -9.97
C GLY A 36 -7.55 -4.29 -11.10
N SER A 37 -6.42 -3.99 -11.76
CA SER A 37 -5.85 -4.93 -12.72
C SER A 37 -5.41 -6.25 -12.05
N PRO A 38 -5.68 -7.42 -12.66
CA PRO A 38 -5.34 -8.72 -12.04
C PRO A 38 -3.86 -8.88 -11.72
N GLU A 39 -2.99 -8.20 -12.46
CA GLU A 39 -1.55 -8.24 -12.25
C GLU A 39 -1.13 -7.76 -10.86
N LEU A 40 -1.89 -6.84 -10.23
CA LEU A 40 -1.58 -6.33 -8.90
C LEU A 40 -1.92 -7.32 -7.78
N THR A 41 -2.82 -8.27 -8.04
CA THR A 41 -3.31 -9.24 -7.04
C THR A 41 -2.91 -10.68 -7.33
N ALA A 42 -2.22 -10.94 -8.44
CA ALA A 42 -1.87 -12.29 -8.92
C ALA A 42 -0.82 -13.05 -8.11
N GLY A 43 -0.05 -12.40 -7.23
CA GLY A 43 1.00 -13.08 -6.48
C GLY A 43 2.38 -13.07 -7.14
N ILE A 44 3.39 -13.53 -6.40
CA ILE A 44 4.67 -13.96 -6.99
C ILE A 44 4.41 -15.17 -7.91
N PRO A 45 4.86 -15.15 -9.18
CA PRO A 45 4.66 -16.25 -10.11
C PRO A 45 5.24 -17.58 -9.60
N GLY A 46 4.45 -18.65 -9.67
CA GLY A 46 4.84 -19.97 -9.20
C GLY A 46 3.69 -20.95 -9.11
N LYS A 47 4.00 -22.18 -8.69
CA LYS A 47 3.00 -23.20 -8.30
C LYS A 47 3.32 -23.71 -6.91
N GLY A 48 2.27 -23.96 -6.12
CA GLY A 48 2.42 -24.45 -4.76
C GLY A 48 2.91 -23.39 -3.77
N PRO A 49 3.37 -23.81 -2.56
CA PRO A 49 3.88 -22.90 -1.55
C PRO A 49 5.05 -22.07 -2.06
N LEU A 50 5.05 -20.79 -1.70
CA LEU A 50 6.09 -19.85 -2.06
C LEU A 50 7.43 -20.23 -1.41
N THR A 51 8.46 -20.40 -2.24
CA THR A 51 9.81 -20.73 -1.77
C THR A 51 10.63 -19.46 -1.52
N THR A 52 11.65 -19.57 -0.65
CA THR A 52 12.60 -18.48 -0.42
C THR A 52 13.30 -18.04 -1.71
N GLY A 53 13.63 -18.96 -2.62
CA GLY A 53 14.25 -18.61 -3.90
C GLY A 53 13.35 -17.77 -4.81
N GLN A 54 12.04 -18.05 -4.83
CA GLN A 54 11.07 -17.23 -5.55
C GLN A 54 10.90 -15.84 -4.92
N ILE A 55 10.90 -15.76 -3.58
CA ILE A 55 10.87 -14.49 -2.85
C ILE A 55 12.11 -13.66 -3.20
N VAL A 56 13.31 -14.22 -3.11
CA VAL A 56 14.55 -13.52 -3.43
C VAL A 56 14.54 -13.04 -4.87
N LYS A 57 14.21 -13.91 -5.83
CA LYS A 57 14.10 -13.52 -7.24
C LYS A 57 13.10 -12.38 -7.47
N TRP A 58 11.96 -12.40 -6.79
CA TRP A 58 10.97 -11.33 -6.86
C TRP A 58 11.49 -10.02 -6.28
N LEU A 59 12.17 -10.09 -5.14
CA LEU A 59 12.75 -8.93 -4.45
C LEU A 59 13.99 -8.37 -5.16
N ASP A 60 14.70 -9.16 -5.97
CA ASP A 60 15.86 -8.71 -6.74
C ASP A 60 15.48 -8.01 -8.05
N ASP A 61 14.22 -8.10 -8.46
CA ASP A 61 13.71 -7.33 -9.60
C ASP A 61 13.36 -5.90 -9.16
N GLU A 62 14.21 -4.95 -9.54
CA GLU A 62 14.04 -3.52 -9.24
C GLU A 62 12.70 -2.95 -9.72
N ALA A 63 12.09 -3.53 -10.76
CA ALA A 63 10.76 -3.11 -11.23
C ALA A 63 9.67 -3.31 -10.16
N ASN A 64 9.89 -4.21 -9.19
CA ASN A 64 8.94 -4.45 -8.11
C ASN A 64 9.00 -3.40 -6.99
N HIS A 65 10.09 -2.64 -6.91
CA HIS A 65 10.30 -1.58 -5.91
C HIS A 65 9.98 -0.18 -6.44
N VAL A 66 9.82 -0.04 -7.75
CA VAL A 66 9.42 1.21 -8.40
C VAL A 66 8.07 1.70 -7.87
N LYS A 67 8.02 2.99 -7.51
CA LYS A 67 6.78 3.67 -7.10
C LYS A 67 5.77 3.65 -8.25
N LEU A 68 4.56 3.21 -7.94
CA LEU A 68 3.46 3.17 -8.89
C LEU A 68 2.66 4.48 -8.82
N THR A 69 2.28 4.99 -10.00
CA THR A 69 1.33 6.09 -10.15
C THR A 69 -0.04 5.48 -10.45
N PRO A 70 -0.98 5.49 -9.49
CA PRO A 70 -2.25 4.80 -9.70
C PRO A 70 -3.15 5.57 -10.68
N GLU A 71 -3.64 4.86 -11.69
CA GLU A 71 -4.85 5.18 -12.44
C GLU A 71 -6.01 4.39 -11.83
N LEU A 72 -7.19 5.00 -11.81
CA LEU A 72 -8.40 4.33 -11.34
C LEU A 72 -9.39 4.21 -12.50
N PRO A 73 -10.28 3.20 -12.47
CA PRO A 73 -11.36 3.10 -13.43
C PRO A 73 -12.21 4.38 -13.53
N LEU A 74 -12.91 4.54 -14.65
CA LEU A 74 -13.81 5.66 -14.88
C LEU A 74 -14.78 5.83 -13.69
N GLY A 75 -14.96 7.07 -13.24
CA GLY A 75 -15.80 7.41 -12.08
C GLY A 75 -15.10 7.35 -10.72
N LEU A 76 -13.89 6.78 -10.64
CA LEU A 76 -13.18 6.57 -9.36
C LEU A 76 -11.91 7.42 -9.21
N SER A 77 -11.68 8.40 -10.10
CA SER A 77 -10.44 9.20 -10.13
C SER A 77 -10.12 9.94 -8.82
N GLY A 78 -11.13 10.24 -8.01
CA GLY A 78 -10.98 10.85 -6.68
C GLY A 78 -10.15 10.03 -5.69
N GLY A 79 -10.00 8.72 -5.90
CA GLY A 79 -9.18 7.85 -5.03
C GLY A 79 -7.68 8.06 -5.18
N ARG A 80 -7.23 8.71 -6.27
CA ARG A 80 -5.80 8.94 -6.52
C ARG A 80 -5.11 9.71 -5.39
N SER A 81 -5.81 10.68 -4.78
CA SER A 81 -5.26 11.52 -3.70
C SER A 81 -5.26 10.82 -2.34
N ALA A 82 -5.82 9.62 -2.23
CA ALA A 82 -5.92 8.87 -0.98
C ALA A 82 -4.75 7.89 -0.75
N VAL A 83 -3.74 7.88 -1.64
CA VAL A 83 -2.48 7.16 -1.41
C VAL A 83 -1.54 8.09 -0.62
N PRO A 84 -1.20 7.77 0.64
CA PRO A 84 -0.32 8.61 1.44
C PRO A 84 1.11 8.62 0.89
N GLU A 85 1.81 9.75 0.95
CA GLU A 85 3.19 9.84 0.46
C GLU A 85 4.15 8.91 1.21
N GLY A 86 3.94 8.69 2.51
CA GLY A 86 4.74 7.75 3.33
C GLY A 86 4.42 6.27 3.09
N SER A 87 3.36 5.98 2.34
CA SER A 87 2.89 4.62 2.03
C SER A 87 2.73 4.45 0.51
N PRO A 88 3.81 4.65 -0.29
CA PRO A 88 3.74 4.51 -1.74
C PRO A 88 3.38 3.08 -2.14
N LEU A 89 2.58 2.98 -3.20
CA LEU A 89 2.29 1.71 -3.85
C LEU A 89 3.54 1.23 -4.60
N THR A 90 3.99 0.01 -4.32
CA THR A 90 4.98 -0.74 -5.10
C THR A 90 4.47 -2.16 -5.27
N ARG A 91 4.94 -2.88 -6.30
CA ARG A 91 4.55 -4.29 -6.49
C ARG A 91 4.98 -5.14 -5.29
N ALA A 92 6.15 -4.87 -4.73
CA ALA A 92 6.68 -5.57 -3.56
C ALA A 92 5.80 -5.37 -2.32
N ARG A 93 5.36 -4.13 -2.04
CA ARG A 93 4.46 -3.83 -0.91
C ARG A 93 3.08 -4.44 -1.08
N ILE A 94 2.51 -4.33 -2.28
CA ILE A 94 1.19 -4.91 -2.60
C ILE A 94 1.25 -6.44 -2.42
N GLU A 95 2.31 -7.08 -2.89
CA GLU A 95 2.46 -8.54 -2.77
C GLU A 95 2.68 -9.00 -1.33
N LEU A 96 3.49 -8.29 -0.55
CA LEU A 96 3.66 -8.57 0.88
C LEU A 96 2.33 -8.41 1.63
N GLY A 97 1.59 -7.34 1.34
CA GLY A 97 0.25 -7.11 1.87
C GLY A 97 -0.74 -8.21 1.50
N ARG A 98 -0.70 -8.68 0.24
CA ARG A 98 -1.51 -9.80 -0.22
C ARG A 98 -1.18 -11.05 0.57
N GLN A 99 0.10 -11.41 0.75
CA GLN A 99 0.47 -12.57 1.56
C GLN A 99 -0.11 -12.49 2.96
N LEU A 100 0.03 -11.34 3.64
CA LEU A 100 -0.50 -11.11 4.99
C LEU A 100 -2.03 -11.19 5.05
N TYR A 101 -2.73 -10.64 4.06
CA TYR A 101 -4.20 -10.64 3.99
C TYR A 101 -4.82 -12.05 4.03
N PHE A 102 -4.13 -13.02 3.43
CA PHE A 102 -4.55 -14.42 3.40
C PHE A 102 -3.86 -15.30 4.46
N ASP A 103 -2.98 -14.74 5.30
CA ASP A 103 -2.19 -15.52 6.26
C ASP A 103 -2.91 -15.66 7.60
N ARG A 104 -3.47 -16.84 7.84
CA ARG A 104 -4.18 -17.14 9.09
C ARG A 104 -3.27 -17.09 10.31
N ARG A 105 -1.94 -17.20 10.16
CA ARG A 105 -0.97 -17.15 11.27
C ARG A 105 -0.88 -15.78 11.96
N LEU A 106 -1.59 -14.78 11.46
CA LEU A 106 -1.79 -13.52 12.16
C LEU A 106 -2.83 -13.64 13.30
N SER A 107 -3.77 -14.58 13.25
CA SER A 107 -4.63 -14.89 14.42
C SER A 107 -3.88 -15.69 15.46
N ALA A 108 -4.33 -15.61 16.72
CA ALA A 108 -3.66 -16.25 17.85
C ALA A 108 -3.58 -17.78 17.72
N ASP A 109 -4.58 -18.39 17.10
CA ASP A 109 -4.72 -19.84 16.91
C ASP A 109 -4.39 -20.31 15.47
N ALA A 110 -3.95 -19.39 14.62
CA ALA A 110 -3.70 -19.61 13.20
C ALA A 110 -4.94 -20.08 12.38
N THR A 111 -6.16 -19.73 12.79
CA THR A 111 -7.40 -20.09 12.10
C THR A 111 -8.15 -18.92 11.44
N VAL A 112 -7.72 -17.66 11.56
CA VAL A 112 -8.43 -16.53 10.93
C VAL A 112 -7.45 -15.60 10.23
N SER A 113 -7.80 -15.20 9.02
CA SER A 113 -7.14 -14.18 8.20
C SER A 113 -8.14 -13.08 7.80
N CYS A 114 -7.66 -12.00 7.20
CA CYS A 114 -8.54 -10.96 6.64
C CYS A 114 -9.48 -11.57 5.59
N ALA A 115 -8.97 -12.48 4.76
CA ALA A 115 -9.73 -13.15 3.71
C ALA A 115 -10.86 -14.05 4.22
N ASP A 116 -10.82 -14.53 5.46
CA ASP A 116 -11.92 -15.32 6.03
C ASP A 116 -13.19 -14.46 6.24
N CYS A 117 -13.04 -13.14 6.43
CA CYS A 117 -14.16 -12.19 6.56
C CYS A 117 -14.41 -11.37 5.29
N HIS A 118 -13.45 -11.34 4.37
CA HIS A 118 -13.45 -10.48 3.19
C HIS A 118 -12.93 -11.26 1.96
N HIS A 119 -13.60 -12.35 1.61
CA HIS A 119 -13.07 -13.30 0.63
C HIS A 119 -13.26 -12.79 -0.82
N PRO A 120 -12.25 -12.88 -1.71
CA PRO A 120 -12.37 -12.41 -3.09
C PRO A 120 -13.53 -13.05 -3.86
N ASP A 121 -13.78 -14.36 -3.66
CA ASP A 121 -14.88 -15.07 -4.32
C ASP A 121 -16.28 -14.65 -3.83
N GLU A 122 -16.35 -13.96 -2.69
CA GLU A 122 -17.57 -13.36 -2.14
C GLU A 122 -17.56 -11.82 -2.34
N GLY A 123 -16.75 -11.33 -3.28
CA GLY A 123 -16.64 -9.91 -3.59
C GLY A 123 -15.88 -9.12 -2.53
N TYR A 124 -14.89 -9.73 -1.87
CA TYR A 124 -14.18 -9.18 -0.71
C TYR A 124 -15.12 -8.79 0.44
N ALA A 125 -16.14 -9.61 0.65
CA ALA A 125 -17.08 -9.53 1.76
C ALA A 125 -17.35 -10.95 2.28
N ARG A 126 -18.40 -11.10 3.09
CA ARG A 126 -18.92 -12.42 3.50
C ARG A 126 -20.44 -12.46 3.50
N HIS A 127 -21.01 -13.58 3.07
CA HIS A 127 -22.44 -13.87 3.14
C HIS A 127 -22.87 -14.29 4.54
N THR A 128 -22.60 -13.45 5.54
CA THR A 128 -23.04 -13.65 6.92
C THR A 128 -23.63 -12.35 7.47
N GLN A 129 -24.59 -12.47 8.40
CA GLN A 129 -25.16 -11.29 9.06
C GLN A 129 -24.09 -10.53 9.84
N PHE A 130 -23.21 -11.25 10.54
CA PHE A 130 -22.11 -10.69 11.33
C PHE A 130 -20.79 -11.39 10.98
N GLY A 131 -19.67 -10.72 11.24
CA GLY A 131 -18.34 -11.34 11.12
C GLY A 131 -18.18 -12.50 12.09
N VAL A 132 -17.55 -13.58 11.62
CA VAL A 132 -17.21 -14.77 12.42
C VAL A 132 -15.70 -14.86 12.52
N GLY A 133 -15.17 -14.77 13.74
CA GLY A 133 -13.74 -14.77 13.99
C GLY A 133 -13.27 -16.00 14.77
N ILE A 134 -12.22 -15.80 15.56
CA ILE A 134 -11.50 -16.84 16.30
C ILE A 134 -12.45 -17.65 17.19
N ASP A 135 -12.22 -18.96 17.28
CA ASP A 135 -13.09 -19.93 17.98
C ASP A 135 -14.55 -19.95 17.49
N GLY A 136 -14.83 -19.41 16.30
CA GLY A 136 -16.19 -19.31 15.75
C GLY A 136 -17.04 -18.22 16.43
N GLN A 137 -16.41 -17.29 17.16
CA GLN A 137 -17.11 -16.20 17.81
C GLN A 137 -17.77 -15.28 16.77
N THR A 138 -18.98 -14.83 17.07
CA THR A 138 -19.73 -13.92 16.19
C THR A 138 -19.66 -12.49 16.73
N GLY A 139 -19.25 -11.56 15.88
CA GLY A 139 -19.23 -10.13 16.19
C GLY A 139 -20.63 -9.49 16.17
N GLY A 140 -20.67 -8.18 16.38
CA GLY A 140 -21.93 -7.39 16.38
C GLY A 140 -22.24 -6.66 15.08
N ARG A 141 -21.43 -6.82 14.03
CA ARG A 141 -21.54 -6.09 12.76
C ARG A 141 -21.19 -7.00 11.58
N ASN A 142 -21.80 -6.74 10.43
CA ASN A 142 -21.42 -7.35 9.16
C ASN A 142 -19.99 -6.91 8.77
N SER A 143 -19.24 -7.79 8.12
CA SER A 143 -17.92 -7.46 7.56
C SER A 143 -18.11 -6.61 6.30
N PRO A 144 -17.73 -5.31 6.30
CA PRO A 144 -17.94 -4.44 5.16
C PRO A 144 -17.06 -4.88 3.97
N VAL A 145 -17.48 -4.57 2.74
CA VAL A 145 -16.70 -4.92 1.54
C VAL A 145 -15.32 -4.24 1.52
N SER A 146 -14.24 -4.96 1.16
CA SER A 146 -12.89 -4.38 1.01
C SER A 146 -12.63 -3.76 -0.37
N TYR A 147 -13.54 -3.92 -1.34
CA TYR A 147 -13.46 -3.20 -2.62
C TYR A 147 -13.48 -1.69 -2.43
N ASN A 148 -12.68 -1.00 -3.24
CA ASN A 148 -12.71 0.46 -3.40
C ASN A 148 -12.47 1.24 -2.10
N ARG A 149 -11.89 0.61 -1.05
CA ARG A 149 -11.62 1.28 0.22
C ARG A 149 -10.63 2.44 0.11
N ILE A 150 -9.83 2.49 -0.96
CA ILE A 150 -9.04 3.66 -1.34
C ILE A 150 -9.87 4.95 -1.46
N LEU A 151 -11.18 4.86 -1.72
CA LEU A 151 -12.09 6.02 -1.79
C LEU A 151 -12.64 6.45 -0.42
N SER A 152 -12.38 5.69 0.63
CA SER A 152 -12.96 5.91 1.96
C SER A 152 -11.99 6.69 2.85
N LYS A 153 -12.48 7.78 3.46
CA LYS A 153 -11.71 8.56 4.43
C LYS A 153 -11.68 7.91 5.81
N ALA A 154 -12.84 7.54 6.34
CA ALA A 154 -12.97 6.84 7.62
C ALA A 154 -13.15 5.33 7.39
N GLN A 155 -12.59 4.53 8.30
CA GLN A 155 -12.65 3.07 8.27
C GLN A 155 -13.49 2.52 9.42
N PHE A 156 -13.91 1.25 9.28
CA PHE A 156 -14.99 0.62 10.04
C PHE A 156 -16.36 1.29 9.87
N TRP A 157 -17.40 0.58 10.28
CA TRP A 157 -18.79 1.06 10.25
C TRP A 157 -19.03 2.34 11.06
N ASP A 158 -18.32 2.52 12.17
CA ASP A 158 -18.42 3.68 13.05
C ASP A 158 -17.39 4.76 12.77
N GLY A 159 -16.56 4.58 11.72
CA GLY A 159 -15.57 5.57 11.32
C GLY A 159 -14.43 5.78 12.31
N ARG A 160 -14.26 4.89 13.30
CA ARG A 160 -13.33 5.12 14.42
C ARG A 160 -11.86 5.11 14.02
N ALA A 161 -11.51 4.50 12.89
CA ALA A 161 -10.15 4.51 12.37
C ALA A 161 -10.03 5.53 11.23
N GLY A 162 -9.00 6.37 11.30
CA GLY A 162 -8.77 7.47 10.37
C GLY A 162 -8.00 7.07 9.10
N SER A 163 -7.47 5.85 9.05
CA SER A 163 -6.68 5.34 7.92
C SER A 163 -6.84 3.84 7.73
N LEU A 164 -6.48 3.34 6.54
CA LEU A 164 -6.44 1.90 6.28
C LEU A 164 -5.36 1.21 7.10
N GLU A 165 -4.22 1.86 7.32
CA GLU A 165 -3.14 1.35 8.16
C GLU A 165 -3.62 1.06 9.59
N GLU A 166 -4.33 2.02 10.19
CA GLU A 166 -4.92 1.86 11.53
C GLU A 166 -5.99 0.76 11.55
N GLN A 167 -6.82 0.69 10.51
CA GLN A 167 -7.85 -0.33 10.43
C GLN A 167 -7.28 -1.73 10.23
N ALA A 168 -6.24 -1.90 9.41
CA ALA A 168 -5.66 -3.19 9.05
C ALA A 168 -5.11 -3.95 10.26
N VAL A 169 -4.55 -3.24 11.25
CA VAL A 169 -3.98 -3.86 12.46
C VAL A 169 -5.01 -4.06 13.58
N GLY A 170 -6.17 -3.41 13.50
CA GLY A 170 -7.23 -3.49 14.51
C GLY A 170 -7.78 -4.92 14.71
N PRO A 171 -8.22 -5.62 13.64
CA PRO A 171 -8.72 -7.00 13.70
C PRO A 171 -7.74 -7.98 14.37
N ILE A 172 -6.43 -7.80 14.14
CA ILE A 172 -5.38 -8.65 14.73
C ILE A 172 -5.49 -8.67 16.25
N ALA A 173 -5.72 -7.50 16.86
CA ALA A 173 -5.82 -7.33 18.32
C ALA A 173 -7.23 -7.54 18.90
N ASN A 174 -8.26 -7.69 18.06
CA ASN A 174 -9.62 -7.84 18.53
C ASN A 174 -9.88 -9.27 19.02
N PRO A 175 -10.29 -9.50 20.29
CA PRO A 175 -10.50 -10.83 20.87
C PRO A 175 -11.62 -11.65 20.20
N ILE A 176 -12.51 -11.01 19.46
CA ILE A 176 -13.60 -11.67 18.72
C ILE A 176 -13.15 -11.99 17.29
N GLU A 177 -12.27 -11.18 16.69
CA GLU A 177 -11.87 -11.34 15.29
C GLU A 177 -10.66 -12.29 15.16
N MET A 178 -9.45 -11.84 15.49
CA MET A 178 -8.23 -12.65 15.35
C MET A 178 -7.54 -12.97 16.68
N GLY A 179 -7.92 -12.28 17.75
CA GLY A 179 -7.55 -12.60 19.14
C GLY A 179 -6.07 -12.60 19.50
N ASN A 180 -5.20 -12.02 18.65
CA ASN A 180 -3.76 -12.00 18.89
C ASN A 180 -3.33 -10.70 19.60
N THR A 181 -2.08 -10.60 20.02
CA THR A 181 -1.48 -9.28 20.32
C THR A 181 -0.60 -8.85 19.16
N HIS A 182 -0.36 -7.55 19.02
CA HIS A 182 0.53 -7.03 17.99
C HIS A 182 1.96 -7.56 18.18
N GLU A 183 2.44 -7.67 19.41
CA GLU A 183 3.77 -8.21 19.74
C GLU A 183 3.87 -9.68 19.35
N ALA A 184 2.85 -10.48 19.65
CA ALA A 184 2.81 -11.90 19.32
C ALA A 184 2.71 -12.13 17.81
N ALA A 185 1.89 -11.35 17.10
CA ALA A 185 1.81 -11.38 15.63
C ALA A 185 3.17 -11.03 14.99
N VAL A 186 3.82 -9.95 15.43
CA VAL A 186 5.15 -9.56 14.96
C VAL A 186 6.19 -10.65 15.29
N ALA A 187 6.15 -11.24 16.48
CA ALA A 187 7.05 -12.33 16.85
C ALA A 187 6.85 -13.58 15.98
N THR A 188 5.62 -13.89 15.59
CA THR A 188 5.31 -14.96 14.64
C THR A 188 5.90 -14.67 13.27
N LEU A 189 5.69 -13.48 12.72
CA LEU A 189 6.24 -13.08 11.42
C LEU A 189 7.79 -13.10 11.42
N LYS A 190 8.42 -12.62 12.51
CA LYS A 190 9.88 -12.64 12.69
C LYS A 190 10.48 -14.03 12.74
N LYS A 191 9.69 -15.10 12.97
CA LYS A 191 10.16 -16.50 12.93
C LYS A 191 10.09 -17.11 11.55
N ILE A 192 9.44 -16.45 10.58
CA ILE A 192 9.25 -16.96 9.22
C ILE A 192 10.32 -16.31 8.32
N PRO A 193 11.32 -17.06 7.81
CA PRO A 193 12.42 -16.49 7.04
C PRO A 193 11.96 -15.70 5.80
N GLY A 194 10.91 -16.17 5.12
CA GLY A 194 10.33 -15.49 3.96
C GLY A 194 9.73 -14.12 4.28
N TYR A 195 9.12 -13.94 5.46
CA TYR A 195 8.62 -12.62 5.87
C TYR A 195 9.76 -11.71 6.27
N ARG A 196 10.70 -12.17 7.09
CA ARG A 196 11.89 -11.37 7.46
C ARG A 196 12.57 -10.79 6.22
N LEU A 197 12.88 -11.64 5.22
CA LEU A 197 13.51 -11.21 3.98
C LEU A 197 12.71 -10.13 3.23
N GLN A 198 11.38 -10.30 3.14
CA GLN A 198 10.53 -9.32 2.47
C GLN A 198 10.46 -8.00 3.23
N PHE A 199 10.23 -8.06 4.55
CA PHE A 199 10.15 -6.86 5.38
C PHE A 199 11.48 -6.09 5.41
N ASP A 200 12.60 -6.78 5.62
CA ASP A 200 13.95 -6.17 5.66
C ASP A 200 14.33 -5.53 4.31
N ARG A 201 13.77 -6.00 3.19
CA ARG A 201 14.01 -5.43 1.86
C ARG A 201 13.06 -4.28 1.51
N ILE A 202 11.85 -4.26 2.08
CA ILE A 202 10.77 -3.33 1.71
C ILE A 202 10.69 -2.13 2.67
N PHE A 203 11.13 -2.31 3.92
CA PHE A 203 11.04 -1.34 4.99
C PHE A 203 12.34 -1.29 5.80
N ASP A 204 12.80 -0.07 6.11
CA ASP A 204 14.07 0.14 6.83
C ASP A 204 14.05 -0.48 8.25
N ASP A 205 12.90 -0.43 8.93
CA ASP A 205 12.73 -0.98 10.29
C ASP A 205 12.33 -2.47 10.30
N GLY A 206 12.24 -3.10 9.12
CA GLY A 206 11.88 -4.51 8.98
C GLY A 206 10.48 -4.84 9.52
N VAL A 207 10.37 -5.95 10.25
CA VAL A 207 9.07 -6.45 10.76
C VAL A 207 8.62 -5.66 11.99
N THR A 208 7.70 -4.72 11.81
CA THR A 208 6.98 -3.97 12.86
C THR A 208 5.48 -4.06 12.62
N ILE A 209 4.66 -3.77 13.64
CA ILE A 209 3.21 -3.76 13.47
C ILE A 209 2.75 -2.66 12.49
N ASP A 210 3.44 -1.51 12.52
CA ASP A 210 3.16 -0.40 11.59
C ASP A 210 3.44 -0.83 10.14
N ASN A 211 4.56 -1.52 9.89
CA ASN A 211 4.88 -2.02 8.55
C ASN A 211 3.92 -3.13 8.10
N VAL A 212 3.39 -3.95 9.03
CA VAL A 212 2.30 -4.90 8.74
C VAL A 212 1.04 -4.15 8.30
N GLY A 213 0.64 -3.12 9.04
CA GLY A 213 -0.49 -2.25 8.69
C GLY A 213 -0.31 -1.58 7.34
N ILE A 214 0.87 -1.02 7.06
CA ILE A 214 1.22 -0.42 5.78
C ILE A 214 1.13 -1.44 4.64
N ALA A 215 1.70 -2.63 4.81
CA ALA A 215 1.67 -3.66 3.76
C ALA A 215 0.23 -4.09 3.43
N ILE A 216 -0.58 -4.43 4.44
CA ILE A 216 -1.99 -4.83 4.26
C ILE A 216 -2.79 -3.70 3.61
N ALA A 217 -2.69 -2.47 4.14
CA ALA A 217 -3.37 -1.31 3.58
C ALA A 217 -2.95 -1.01 2.13
N THR A 218 -1.70 -1.25 1.77
CA THR A 218 -1.20 -1.11 0.39
C THR A 218 -1.89 -2.13 -0.53
N PHE A 219 -2.03 -3.37 -0.10
CA PHE A 219 -2.79 -4.38 -0.84
C PHE A 219 -4.26 -4.00 -0.97
N GLU A 220 -4.92 -3.58 0.12
CA GLU A 220 -6.33 -3.17 0.11
C GLU A 220 -6.60 -2.00 -0.84
N ARG A 221 -5.67 -1.05 -0.95
CA ARG A 221 -5.74 0.04 -1.94
C ARG A 221 -5.71 -0.44 -3.39
N ALA A 222 -5.08 -1.58 -3.67
CA ALA A 222 -5.05 -2.18 -5.01
C ALA A 222 -6.35 -2.94 -5.36
N ILE A 223 -7.19 -3.25 -4.38
CA ILE A 223 -8.48 -3.94 -4.54
C ILE A 223 -9.54 -2.94 -5.01
N VAL A 224 -9.47 -2.60 -6.29
CA VAL A 224 -10.41 -1.69 -6.95
C VAL A 224 -11.24 -2.46 -7.96
N THR A 225 -12.53 -2.13 -8.05
CA THR A 225 -13.46 -2.68 -9.04
C THR A 225 -14.10 -1.57 -9.84
N GLY A 226 -14.18 -1.77 -11.15
CA GLY A 226 -14.76 -0.84 -12.11
C GLY A 226 -14.14 -0.99 -13.50
N PRO A 227 -14.66 -0.27 -14.52
CA PRO A 227 -15.87 0.56 -14.46
C PRO A 227 -17.14 -0.29 -14.30
N SER A 228 -18.20 0.28 -13.73
CA SER A 228 -19.55 -0.31 -13.70
C SER A 228 -20.45 0.32 -14.78
N PRO A 229 -21.60 -0.31 -15.14
CA PRO A 229 -22.54 0.28 -16.10
C PRO A 229 -23.23 1.57 -15.65
N TYR A 230 -23.45 1.74 -14.33
CA TYR A 230 -23.87 3.01 -13.73
C TYR A 230 -22.66 3.93 -13.61
#